data_AF-A0AAD7SXZ6-F1
#
_entry.id   AF-A0AAD7SXZ6-F1
#
_cell.length_a   1.000
_cell.length_b   1.000
_cell.length_c   1.000
_cell.angle_alpha   90.00
_cell.angle_beta   90.00
_cell.angle_gamma   90.00
#
_symmetry.space_group_name_H-M   'P 1'
#
loop_
_entity.id
_entity.type
_entity.pdbx_description
1 polymer ?
#
loop_
_entity_poly.entity_id
_entity_poly.type
_entity_poly.pdbx_seq_one_letter_code
_entity_poly.pdbx_strand_id
1 'polypeptide(L)'
;MALMNGYEETLTDTSCTTPAAVQAIIGESGSTNTIAIAATVGLYRIPVISHFATCACLSNRKEFPSFFRTIPSDYYQSRALAQLVKHFGW
;
A
#
# COMPACT_ATOMS: atom_id res chain seq x y z
N MET A 1 17.06 6.54 -3.98
CA MET A 1 15.92 5.61 -4.10
C MET A 1 15.30 5.85 -5.47
N ALA A 2 15.83 5.18 -6.51
CA ALA A 2 15.20 5.18 -7.82
C ALA A 2 14.08 4.15 -7.76
N LEU A 3 12.84 4.61 -7.90
CA LEU A 3 11.70 3.71 -8.04
C LEU A 3 11.90 2.93 -9.34
N MET A 4 11.74 1.61 -9.28
CA MET A 4 11.92 0.69 -10.41
C MET A 4 10.84 0.92 -11.48
N ASN A 5 10.91 2.07 -12.17
CA ASN A 5 10.36 2.16 -13.52
C ASN A 5 11.36 1.40 -14.39
N GLY A 6 11.07 0.13 -14.68
CA GLY A 6 11.80 -0.63 -15.68
C GLY A 6 11.63 0.04 -17.03
N TYR A 7 12.50 0.99 -17.34
CA TYR A 7 12.69 1.48 -18.70
C TYR A 7 13.63 0.48 -19.37
N GLU A 8 13.07 -0.54 -20.03
CA GLU A 8 13.83 -1.31 -21.01
C GLU A 8 14.31 -0.33 -22.09
N GLU A 9 15.60 -0.39 -22.38
CA GLU A 9 16.26 0.34 -23.45
C GLU A 9 15.63 -0.02 -24.82
N THR A 10 14.66 0.75 -25.25
CA THR A 10 14.55 1.11 -26.67
C THR A 10 14.62 2.62 -26.76
N LEU A 11 15.84 3.14 -26.56
CA LEU A 11 16.19 4.52 -26.89
C LEU A 11 16.18 4.67 -28.42
N THR A 12 14.99 4.81 -29.00
CA THR A 12 14.86 5.58 -30.24
C THR A 12 15.06 7.04 -29.84
N ASP A 13 15.97 7.71 -30.54
CA ASP A 13 16.58 9.03 -30.35
C ASP A 13 15.59 10.21 -30.17
N THR A 14 14.72 10.12 -29.19
CA THR A 14 13.76 11.13 -28.78
C THR A 14 14.19 11.62 -27.40
N SER A 15 14.66 12.86 -27.33
CA SER A 15 15.12 13.48 -26.09
C SER A 15 14.03 13.35 -25.01
N CYS A 16 14.32 12.58 -23.96
CA CYS A 16 13.48 12.47 -22.77
C CYS A 16 13.49 13.82 -22.03
N THR A 17 12.61 14.72 -22.45
CA THR A 17 12.45 16.08 -21.91
C THR A 17 11.63 16.10 -20.63
N THR A 18 10.98 15.00 -20.26
CA THR A 18 10.14 14.90 -19.05
C THR A 18 10.66 13.83 -18.09
N PRO A 19 10.79 14.12 -16.77
CA PRO A 19 11.12 13.13 -15.76
C PRO A 19 10.11 11.99 -15.71
N ALA A 20 10.57 10.75 -15.51
CA ALA A 20 9.68 9.60 -15.38
C ALA A 20 8.79 9.74 -14.13
N ALA A 21 7.47 9.71 -14.32
CA ALA A 21 6.50 9.76 -13.24
C ALA A 21 6.30 8.38 -12.59
N VAL A 22 6.13 8.37 -11.27
CA VAL A 22 5.84 7.16 -10.51
C VAL A 22 4.35 6.85 -10.63
N GLN A 23 4.02 5.67 -11.14
CA GLN A 23 2.63 5.29 -11.36
C GLN A 23 2.00 4.61 -10.13
N ALA A 24 2.78 3.84 -9.38
CA ALA A 24 2.34 3.16 -8.16
C ALA A 24 3.55 2.73 -7.32
N ILE A 25 3.29 2.44 -6.04
CA ILE A 25 4.25 1.84 -5.11
C ILE A 25 3.68 0.49 -4.68
N ILE A 26 4.39 -0.59 -4.96
CA ILE A 26 4.01 -1.95 -4.56
C ILE A 26 4.99 -2.43 -3.50
N GLY A 27 4.45 -2.97 -2.41
CA GLY A 27 5.25 -3.53 -1.33
C GLY A 27 5.11 -2.76 -0.02
N GLU A 28 6.18 -2.82 0.77
CA GLU A 28 6.24 -2.47 2.19
C GLU A 28 5.33 -3.38 3.04
N SER A 29 5.91 -3.99 4.08
CA SER A 29 5.22 -5.03 4.86
C SER A 29 4.80 -4.55 6.25
N GLY A 30 5.50 -3.56 6.82
CA GLY A 30 5.26 -3.04 8.15
C GLY A 30 4.20 -1.94 8.15
N SER A 31 3.06 -2.19 8.77
CA SER A 31 1.95 -1.22 8.82
C SER A 31 2.35 0.21 9.18
N THR A 32 3.24 0.41 10.15
CA THR A 32 3.74 1.75 10.55
C THR A 32 4.46 2.47 9.41
N ASN A 33 5.32 1.76 8.69
CA ASN A 33 6.08 2.29 7.58
C ASN A 33 5.15 2.55 6.38
N THR A 34 4.23 1.63 6.07
CA THR A 34 3.18 1.85 5.07
C THR A 34 2.37 3.10 5.38
N ILE A 35 1.99 3.36 6.64
CA ILE A 35 1.25 4.57 7.04
C ILE A 35 2.03 5.83 6.67
N ALA A 36 3.32 5.89 7.00
CA ALA A 36 4.17 7.03 6.68
C ALA A 36 4.27 7.26 5.15
N ILE A 37 4.44 6.18 4.38
CA ILE A 37 4.49 6.25 2.91
C ILE A 37 3.14 6.73 2.36
N ALA A 38 2.04 6.08 2.73
CA ALA A 38 0.69 6.37 2.24
C ALA A 38 0.26 7.80 2.57
N ALA A 39 0.58 8.30 3.77
CA ALA A 39 0.32 9.69 4.15
C ALA A 39 1.10 10.68 3.28
N THR A 40 2.35 10.37 2.96
CA THR A 40 3.23 11.26 2.17
C THR A 40 2.83 11.29 0.69
N VAL A 41 2.56 10.13 0.10
CA VAL A 41 2.29 10.01 -1.35
C VAL A 41 0.80 10.17 -1.71
N GLY A 42 -0.09 10.09 -0.72
CA GLY A 42 -1.54 10.20 -0.92
C GLY A 42 -1.98 11.53 -1.54
N LEU A 43 -1.28 12.63 -1.23
CA LEU A 43 -1.53 13.96 -1.82
C LEU A 43 -1.33 13.97 -3.34
N TYR A 44 -0.38 13.16 -3.83
CA TYR A 44 -0.08 13.02 -5.25
C TYR A 44 -0.94 11.96 -5.94
N ARG A 45 -1.89 11.35 -5.21
CA ARG A 45 -2.75 10.25 -5.68
C ARG A 45 -1.97 9.07 -6.24
N ILE A 46 -0.72 8.86 -5.78
CA ILE A 46 0.05 7.68 -6.13
C ILE A 46 -0.53 6.50 -5.35
N PRO A 47 -0.99 5.43 -6.02
CA PRO A 47 -1.46 4.23 -5.35
C PRO A 47 -0.33 3.53 -4.60
N VAL A 48 -0.59 3.14 -3.35
CA VAL A 48 0.29 2.27 -2.55
C VAL A 48 -0.43 0.94 -2.35
N ILE A 49 0.19 -0.16 -2.76
CA ILE A 49 -0.39 -1.51 -2.69
C ILE A 49 0.52 -2.39 -1.83
N SER A 50 0.12 -2.63 -0.58
CA SER A 50 0.86 -3.51 0.33
C SER A 50 0.36 -4.95 0.26
N HIS A 51 1.28 -5.90 0.36
CA HIS A 51 0.97 -7.32 0.45
C HIS A 51 0.87 -7.82 1.90
N PHE A 52 1.24 -7.01 2.90
CA PHE A 52 1.36 -7.48 4.29
C PHE A 52 0.94 -6.48 5.39
N ALA A 53 0.70 -5.20 5.08
CA ALA A 53 0.26 -4.23 6.09
C ALA A 53 -1.19 -4.46 6.55
N THR A 54 -1.37 -5.00 7.76
CA THR A 54 -2.66 -5.44 8.28
C THR A 54 -3.42 -4.43 9.16
N CYS A 55 -2.82 -3.31 9.60
CA CYS A 55 -3.48 -2.34 10.49
C CYS A 55 -4.87 -1.99 9.98
N ALA A 56 -5.89 -2.06 10.85
CA ALA A 56 -7.23 -1.57 10.52
C ALA A 56 -7.21 -0.07 10.16
N CYS A 57 -6.25 0.66 10.73
CA CYS A 57 -5.94 2.09 10.57
C CYS A 57 -5.84 2.52 9.10
N LEU A 58 -5.14 1.71 8.28
CA LEU A 58 -4.95 1.96 6.85
C LEU A 58 -6.23 1.79 6.02
N SER A 59 -7.33 1.32 6.62
CA SER A 59 -8.62 1.18 5.94
C SER A 59 -9.42 2.49 5.88
N ASN A 60 -8.98 3.53 6.58
CA ASN A 60 -9.65 4.84 6.55
C ASN A 60 -9.42 5.52 5.19
N ARG A 61 -10.40 5.42 4.29
CA ARG A 61 -10.35 6.01 2.94
C ARG A 61 -10.33 7.54 2.92
N LYS A 62 -10.70 8.20 4.02
CA LYS A 62 -10.57 9.67 4.14
C LYS A 62 -9.12 10.07 4.39
N GLU A 63 -8.38 9.30 5.18
CA GLU A 63 -6.96 9.55 5.50
C GLU A 63 -6.02 8.97 4.44
N PHE A 64 -6.32 7.77 3.93
CA PHE A 64 -5.49 7.04 2.98
C PHE A 64 -6.28 6.74 1.68
N PRO A 65 -6.64 7.75 0.88
CA PRO A 65 -7.50 7.57 -0.29
C PRO A 65 -6.88 6.68 -1.38
N SER A 66 -5.55 6.67 -1.50
CA SER A 66 -4.81 5.89 -2.51
C SER A 66 -4.13 4.63 -1.97
N PHE A 67 -4.43 4.21 -0.74
CA PHE A 67 -3.88 2.97 -0.18
C PHE A 67 -4.73 1.75 -0.52
N PHE A 68 -4.09 0.64 -0.88
CA PHE A 68 -4.72 -0.65 -1.15
C PHE A 68 -3.87 -1.78 -0.57
N ARG A 69 -4.49 -2.94 -0.36
CA ARG A 69 -3.77 -4.17 0.01
C ARG A 69 -4.48 -5.41 -0.49
N THR A 70 -3.72 -6.49 -0.64
CA THR A 70 -4.20 -7.79 -1.14
C THR A 70 -4.63 -8.75 -0.04
N ILE A 71 -4.60 -8.32 1.23
CA ILE A 71 -4.92 -9.12 2.41
C ILE A 71 -5.97 -8.42 3.29
N PRO A 72 -6.73 -9.15 4.13
CA PRO A 72 -7.66 -8.53 5.08
C PRO A 72 -6.91 -7.75 6.19
N SER A 73 -7.57 -6.74 6.79
CA SER A 73 -7.07 -6.11 8.01
C SER A 73 -7.23 -6.98 9.25
N ASP A 74 -6.48 -6.63 10.29
CA ASP A 74 -6.63 -7.10 11.68
C ASP A 74 -8.08 -6.98 12.21
N TYR A 75 -8.90 -6.05 11.66
CA TYR A 75 -10.33 -5.97 11.99
C TYR A 75 -11.07 -7.30 11.76
N TYR A 76 -10.77 -8.00 10.65
CA TYR A 76 -11.44 -9.28 10.35
C TYR A 76 -10.85 -10.41 11.19
N GLN A 77 -9.53 -10.43 11.37
CA GLN A 77 -8.84 -11.45 12.16
C GLN A 77 -9.22 -11.38 13.65
N SER A 78 -9.28 -10.18 14.23
CA SER A 78 -9.72 -9.98 15.63
C SER A 78 -11.17 -10.42 15.86
N ARG A 79 -12.07 -10.17 14.89
CA ARG A 79 -13.44 -10.69 14.93
C ARG A 79 -13.49 -12.22 14.86
N ALA A 80 -12.68 -12.83 14.01
CA ALA A 80 -12.59 -14.29 13.93
C ALA A 80 -12.08 -14.89 15.26
N LEU A 81 -11.06 -14.29 15.88
CA LEU A 81 -10.58 -14.72 17.19
C LEU A 81 -11.66 -14.58 18.28
N ALA A 82 -12.40 -13.46 18.31
CA ALA A 82 -13.51 -13.30 19.24
C ALA A 82 -14.61 -14.36 19.05
N GLN A 83 -14.89 -14.76 17.79
CA GLN A 83 -15.81 -15.86 17.50
C GLN A 83 -15.29 -17.20 18.00
N LEU A 84 -13.98 -17.47 17.89
CA LEU A 84 -13.36 -18.69 18.42
C LEU A 84 -13.45 -18.75 19.95
N VAL A 85 -13.10 -17.65 20.65
CA VAL A 85 -13.23 -17.54 22.12
C VAL A 85 -14.67 -17.87 22.54
N LYS A 86 -15.66 -17.23 21.88
CA LYS A 86 -17.08 -17.48 22.14
C LYS A 86 -17.48 -18.93 21.89
N HIS A 87 -16.96 -19.56 20.83
CA HIS A 87 -17.28 -20.93 20.46
C HIS A 87 -16.78 -21.94 21.51
N PHE A 88 -15.58 -21.73 22.05
CA PHE A 88 -14.97 -22.64 23.03
C PHE A 88 -15.28 -22.28 24.50
N GLY A 89 -15.96 -21.16 24.76
CA GLY A 89 -16.35 -20.75 26.12
C GLY A 89 -15.18 -20.34 27.01
N TRP A 90 -14.12 -19.80 26.41
CA TRP A 90 -12.97 -19.24 27.13
C TRP A 90 -13.29 -17.88 27.76
#